data_AF-A0A318IQZ7-F1
#
_entry.id   AF-A0A318IQZ7-F1
#
_cell.length_a   1.000
_cell.length_b   1.000
_cell.length_c   1.000
_cell.angle_alpha   90.00
_cell.angle_beta   90.00
_cell.angle_gamma   90.00
#
_symmetry.space_group_name_H-M   'P 1'
#
loop_
_entity.id
_entity.type
_entity.pdbx_description
1 polymer ?
#
loop_
_entity_poly.entity_id
_entity_poly.type
_entity_poly.pdbx_seq_one_letter_code
_entity_poly.pdbx_strand_id
1 'polypeptide(L)'
;MAKPILVVLLKEPFPKAFRYVETLLQPLGFLLANPNSGQITHWTDGGRQMAASRAEIVDEASIGGIKNVQFWQSDSDDLLVSWINAMPGWEFSFHLNSIAPELKIALTTALSSAVLIDLKLQYVDESVLRIDFD
;
A
#
# COMPACT_ATOMS: atom_id res chain seq x y z
N MET A 1 6.32 -1.93 -13.70
CA MET A 1 5.79 -0.95 -12.72
C MET A 1 6.86 0.07 -12.40
N ALA A 2 6.48 1.31 -12.09
CA ALA A 2 7.41 2.33 -11.61
C ALA A 2 8.10 1.86 -10.32
N LYS A 3 9.34 2.29 -10.08
CA LYS A 3 10.09 1.98 -8.84
C LYS A 3 9.28 2.51 -7.63
N PRO A 4 9.05 1.70 -6.59
CA PRO A 4 8.39 2.20 -5.38
C PRO A 4 9.31 3.19 -4.67
N ILE A 5 8.74 4.30 -4.21
CA ILE A 5 9.48 5.36 -3.52
C ILE A 5 9.46 5.13 -2.02
N LEU A 6 8.34 4.62 -1.49
CA LEU A 6 8.21 4.26 -0.09
C LEU A 6 7.91 2.78 0.03
N VAL A 7 8.61 2.10 0.94
CA VAL A 7 8.44 0.69 1.21
C VAL A 7 8.32 0.47 2.71
N VAL A 8 7.32 -0.26 3.16
CA VAL A 8 7.12 -0.62 4.57
C VAL A 8 6.98 -2.13 4.75
N LEU A 9 7.70 -2.70 5.72
CA LEU A 9 7.57 -4.10 6.12
C LEU A 9 6.61 -4.23 7.30
N LEU A 10 5.61 -5.10 7.15
CA LEU A 10 4.62 -5.42 8.20
C LEU A 10 4.64 -6.93 8.51
N LYS A 11 5.00 -7.32 9.74
CA LYS A 11 5.10 -8.70 10.26
C LYS A 11 3.76 -9.35 10.60
N GLU A 12 2.67 -8.60 10.52
CA GLU A 12 1.33 -9.15 10.73
C GLU A 12 0.90 -10.00 9.52
N PRO A 13 0.00 -10.98 9.71
CA PRO A 13 -0.65 -11.68 8.60
C PRO A 13 -1.30 -10.71 7.60
N PHE A 14 -1.34 -11.08 6.32
CA PHE A 14 -1.78 -10.20 5.24
C PHE A 14 -3.09 -9.44 5.52
N PRO A 15 -4.19 -10.07 6.02
CA PRO A 15 -5.43 -9.33 6.25
C PRO A 15 -5.29 -8.18 7.25
N LYS A 16 -4.46 -8.36 8.28
CA LYS A 16 -4.18 -7.33 9.28
C LYS A 16 -3.22 -6.27 8.75
N ALA A 17 -2.16 -6.70 8.05
CA ALA A 17 -1.19 -5.80 7.45
C ALA A 17 -1.85 -4.89 6.38
N PHE A 18 -2.68 -5.46 5.53
CA PHE A 18 -3.46 -4.71 4.53
C PHE A 18 -4.42 -3.72 5.18
N ARG A 19 -5.17 -4.14 6.20
CA ARG A 19 -6.05 -3.24 6.96
C ARG A 19 -5.30 -2.10 7.65
N TYR A 20 -4.09 -2.36 8.12
CA TYR A 20 -3.22 -1.33 8.68
C TYR A 20 -2.87 -0.27 7.63
N VAL A 21 -2.46 -0.70 6.43
CA VAL A 21 -2.21 0.22 5.30
C VAL A 21 -3.46 1.05 4.96
N GLU A 22 -4.64 0.43 4.87
CA GLU A 22 -5.88 1.16 4.63
C GLU A 22 -6.16 2.22 5.70
N THR A 23 -5.97 1.86 6.98
CA THR A 23 -6.21 2.77 8.11
C THR A 23 -5.20 3.92 8.12
N LEU A 24 -3.96 3.67 7.72
CA LEU A 24 -2.93 4.70 7.61
C LEU A 24 -3.21 5.69 6.47
N LEU A 25 -3.77 5.21 5.37
CA LEU A 25 -4.09 6.01 4.19
C LEU A 25 -5.38 6.83 4.33
N GLN A 26 -6.35 6.35 5.12
CA GLN A 26 -7.66 6.99 5.24
C GLN A 26 -7.60 8.46 5.74
N PRO A 27 -6.80 8.85 6.76
CA PRO A 27 -6.66 10.26 7.16
C PRO A 27 -6.04 11.16 6.10
N LEU A 28 -5.34 10.59 5.12
CA LEU A 28 -4.76 11.31 3.97
C LEU A 28 -5.77 11.48 2.82
N GLY A 29 -7.01 11.02 3.00
CA GLY A 29 -8.09 11.12 2.02
C GLY A 29 -8.12 9.98 1.00
N PHE A 30 -7.28 8.96 1.16
CA PHE A 30 -7.27 7.80 0.26
C PHE A 30 -8.30 6.76 0.67
N LEU A 31 -9.08 6.30 -0.30
CA LEU A 31 -10.12 5.28 -0.15
C LEU A 31 -9.78 4.06 -1.02
N LEU A 32 -10.08 2.86 -0.52
CA LEU A 32 -9.83 1.64 -1.28
C LEU A 32 -10.75 1.49 -2.50
N ALA A 33 -12.02 1.91 -2.36
CA ALA A 33 -12.97 1.94 -3.47
C ALA A 33 -12.92 3.32 -4.13
N ASN A 34 -12.92 3.34 -5.46
CA ASN A 34 -13.00 4.57 -6.23
C ASN A 34 -14.29 5.34 -5.87
N PRO A 35 -14.23 6.63 -5.51
CA PRO A 35 -15.39 7.40 -5.05
C PRO A 35 -16.54 7.50 -6.07
N ASN A 36 -16.22 7.42 -7.36
CA ASN A 36 -17.18 7.54 -8.45
C ASN A 36 -17.80 6.19 -8.84
N SER A 37 -16.98 5.15 -8.99
CA SER A 37 -17.46 3.82 -9.43
C SER A 37 -17.82 2.87 -8.29
N GLY A 38 -17.36 3.14 -7.07
CA GLY A 38 -17.46 2.22 -5.93
C GLY A 38 -16.63 0.95 -6.06
N GLN A 39 -15.81 0.83 -7.11
CA GLN A 39 -15.02 -0.37 -7.39
C GLN A 39 -13.65 -0.31 -6.73
N ILE A 40 -13.20 -1.45 -6.20
CA ILE A 40 -11.80 -1.68 -5.85
C ILE A 40 -11.14 -2.28 -7.07
N THR A 41 -9.98 -1.76 -7.45
CA THR A 41 -9.29 -2.16 -8.67
C THR A 41 -7.84 -2.52 -8.41
N HIS A 42 -7.33 -3.47 -9.21
CA HIS A 42 -5.93 -3.84 -9.27
C HIS A 42 -5.45 -3.94 -10.71
N TRP A 43 -4.14 -3.95 -10.90
CA TRP A 43 -3.50 -4.22 -12.17
C TRP A 43 -3.02 -5.67 -12.25
N THR A 44 -3.29 -6.30 -13.38
CA THR A 44 -2.74 -7.59 -13.75
C THR A 44 -1.32 -7.44 -14.28
N ASP A 45 -0.55 -8.54 -14.29
CA ASP A 45 0.80 -8.59 -14.89
C ASP A 45 0.78 -8.25 -16.40
N GLY A 46 -0.37 -8.44 -17.07
CA GLY A 46 -0.60 -8.04 -18.46
C GLY A 46 -0.96 -6.56 -18.67
N GLY A 47 -0.91 -5.73 -17.62
CA GLY A 47 -1.20 -4.30 -17.70
C GLY A 47 -2.68 -3.97 -17.90
N ARG A 48 -3.59 -4.87 -17.51
CA ARG A 48 -5.04 -4.59 -17.49
C ARG A 48 -5.49 -4.30 -16.07
N GLN A 49 -6.30 -3.26 -15.91
CA GLN A 49 -7.00 -2.96 -14.67
C GLN A 49 -8.24 -3.85 -14.55
N MET A 50 -8.44 -4.46 -13.40
CA MET A 50 -9.57 -5.34 -13.11
C MET A 50 -10.18 -4.98 -11.77
N ALA A 51 -11.50 -5.15 -11.67
CA ALA A 51 -12.20 -5.02 -10.40
C ALA A 51 -11.94 -6.26 -9.53
N ALA A 52 -11.80 -6.06 -8.23
CA ALA A 52 -11.73 -7.12 -7.25
C ALA A 52 -12.60 -6.76 -6.03
N SER A 53 -13.00 -7.76 -5.28
CA SER A 53 -13.57 -7.61 -3.95
C SER A 53 -12.48 -7.64 -2.89
N ARG A 54 -12.80 -7.13 -1.70
CA ARG A 54 -11.89 -7.20 -0.55
C ARG A 54 -11.57 -8.65 -0.14
N ALA A 55 -12.54 -9.55 -0.29
CA ALA A 55 -12.36 -10.97 0.00
C ALA A 55 -11.35 -11.58 -0.97
N GLU A 56 -11.52 -11.35 -2.28
CA GLU A 56 -10.58 -11.82 -3.30
C GLU A 56 -9.16 -11.30 -3.06
N ILE A 57 -8.99 -10.01 -2.71
CA ILE A 57 -7.67 -9.46 -2.37
C ILE A 57 -7.02 -10.24 -1.22
N VAL A 58 -7.77 -10.54 -0.17
CA VAL A 58 -7.27 -11.26 1.00
C VAL A 58 -6.89 -12.71 0.65
N ASP A 59 -7.75 -13.39 -0.09
CA ASP A 59 -7.58 -14.81 -0.44
C ASP A 59 -6.44 -14.99 -1.45
N GLU A 60 -6.37 -14.12 -2.46
CA GLU A 60 -5.42 -14.23 -3.58
C GLU A 60 -4.03 -13.66 -3.26
N ALA A 61 -3.90 -12.76 -2.28
CA ALA A 61 -2.59 -12.18 -1.94
C ALA A 61 -1.57 -13.23 -1.48
N SER A 62 -2.02 -14.23 -0.72
CA SER A 62 -1.15 -15.30 -0.18
C SER A 62 -0.59 -16.22 -1.25
N ILE A 63 -1.34 -16.42 -2.34
CA ILE A 63 -0.95 -17.27 -3.47
C ILE A 63 -0.42 -16.46 -4.67
N GLY A 64 -0.33 -15.13 -4.52
CA GLY A 64 0.20 -14.24 -5.54
C GLY A 64 -0.74 -13.99 -6.72
N GLY A 65 -2.05 -14.23 -6.58
CA GLY A 65 -3.04 -13.92 -7.62
C GLY A 65 -3.30 -12.42 -7.74
N ILE A 66 -3.34 -11.70 -6.61
CA ILE A 66 -3.44 -10.24 -6.54
C ILE A 66 -2.25 -9.70 -5.73
N LYS A 67 -1.51 -8.77 -6.33
CA LYS A 67 -0.25 -8.23 -5.75
C LYS A 67 -0.24 -6.71 -5.59
N ASN A 68 -1.35 -6.05 -5.93
CA ASN A 68 -1.49 -4.61 -5.85
C ASN A 68 -2.95 -4.21 -5.80
N VAL A 69 -3.23 -2.98 -5.36
CA VAL A 69 -4.50 -2.28 -5.55
C VAL A 69 -4.24 -0.79 -5.75
N GLN A 70 -5.26 -0.12 -6.27
CA GLN A 70 -5.31 1.34 -6.30
C GLN A 70 -6.14 1.85 -5.13
N PHE A 71 -5.55 2.79 -4.40
CA PHE A 71 -6.25 3.66 -3.48
C PHE A 71 -6.56 4.98 -4.20
N TRP A 72 -7.65 5.63 -3.82
CA TRP A 72 -8.22 6.75 -4.58
C TRP A 72 -8.42 7.95 -3.67
N GLN A 73 -7.86 9.09 -4.05
CA GLN A 73 -8.17 10.37 -3.38
C GLN A 73 -9.31 11.11 -4.09
N SER A 74 -9.35 10.97 -5.43
CA SER A 74 -10.41 11.47 -6.29
C SER A 74 -10.75 10.41 -7.34
N ASP A 75 -11.54 10.75 -8.37
CA ASP A 75 -11.82 9.85 -9.50
C ASP A 75 -10.62 9.65 -10.43
N SER A 76 -9.64 10.56 -10.38
CA SER A 76 -8.51 10.67 -11.29
C SER A 76 -7.15 10.65 -10.59
N ASP A 77 -7.13 10.83 -9.26
CA ASP A 77 -5.92 10.75 -8.44
C ASP A 77 -5.90 9.44 -7.65
N ASP A 78 -4.97 8.57 -8.02
CA ASP A 78 -4.78 7.27 -7.41
C ASP A 78 -3.36 7.07 -6.86
N LEU A 79 -3.28 6.24 -5.83
CA LEU A 79 -2.06 5.72 -5.25
C LEU A 79 -2.04 4.21 -5.46
N LEU A 80 -1.14 3.76 -6.32
CA LEU A 80 -0.88 2.34 -6.50
C LEU A 80 -0.04 1.83 -5.31
N VAL A 81 -0.55 0.79 -4.66
CA VAL A 81 0.15 0.07 -3.59
C VAL A 81 0.30 -1.37 -4.03
N SER A 82 1.54 -1.85 -4.09
CA SER A 82 1.86 -3.26 -4.37
C SER A 82 2.43 -3.94 -3.13
N TRP A 83 2.47 -5.26 -3.14
CA TRP A 83 3.07 -6.04 -2.06
C TRP A 83 3.73 -7.32 -2.52
N ILE A 84 4.66 -7.80 -1.71
CA ILE A 84 5.24 -9.13 -1.80
C ILE A 84 5.26 -9.81 -0.42
N ASN A 85 5.23 -11.13 -0.43
CA ASN A 85 5.51 -11.91 0.78
C ASN A 85 7.01 -11.81 1.09
N ALA A 86 7.34 -11.16 2.20
CA ALA A 86 8.68 -10.94 2.69
C ALA A 86 8.79 -11.56 4.09
N MET A 87 8.85 -12.90 4.13
CA MET A 87 8.89 -13.70 5.36
C MET A 87 9.81 -13.06 6.44
N PRO A 88 9.31 -12.80 7.66
CA PRO A 88 8.06 -13.30 8.24
C PRO A 88 6.81 -12.41 8.01
N GLY A 89 6.87 -11.42 7.12
CA GLY A 89 5.79 -10.46 6.91
C GLY A 89 5.48 -10.15 5.45
N TRP A 90 5.00 -8.93 5.23
CA TRP A 90 4.56 -8.40 3.96
C TRP A 90 5.23 -7.06 3.71
N GLU A 91 5.91 -6.96 2.58
CA GLU A 91 6.50 -5.69 2.13
C GLU A 91 5.47 -4.98 1.26
N PHE A 92 5.02 -3.81 1.69
CA PHE A 92 4.14 -2.92 0.93
C PHE A 92 4.94 -1.81 0.28
N SER A 93 4.71 -1.62 -1.01
CA SER A 93 5.41 -0.70 -1.88
C SER A 93 4.45 0.38 -2.40
N PHE A 94 4.72 1.65 -2.11
CA PHE A 94 3.91 2.79 -2.52
C PHE A 94 4.55 3.51 -3.71
N HIS A 95 3.81 3.60 -4.81
CA HIS A 95 4.27 4.20 -6.06
C HIS A 95 3.75 5.63 -6.19
N LEU A 96 4.63 6.64 -6.06
CA LEU A 96 4.21 8.05 -5.92
C LEU A 96 4.34 8.89 -7.19
N ASN A 97 4.44 8.27 -8.37
CA ASN A 97 4.76 8.99 -9.61
C ASN A 97 3.66 9.98 -10.03
N SER A 98 2.39 9.68 -9.73
CA SER A 98 1.22 10.50 -10.03
C SER A 98 0.78 11.41 -8.88
N ILE A 99 1.43 11.32 -7.72
CA ILE A 99 0.97 11.99 -6.49
C ILE A 99 1.52 13.41 -6.38
N ALA A 100 0.71 14.36 -5.92
CA ALA A 100 1.15 15.73 -5.64
C ALA A 100 2.25 15.77 -4.55
N PRO A 101 3.28 16.64 -4.67
CA PRO A 101 4.40 16.69 -3.72
C PRO A 101 3.99 16.77 -2.25
N GLU A 102 2.97 17.55 -1.92
CA GLU A 102 2.45 17.74 -0.56
C GLU A 102 1.95 16.43 0.03
N LEU A 103 1.29 15.61 -0.81
CA LEU A 103 0.76 14.32 -0.41
C LEU A 103 1.85 13.26 -0.28
N LYS A 104 2.93 13.35 -1.08
CA LYS A 104 4.14 12.53 -0.87
C LYS A 104 4.72 12.80 0.52
N ILE A 105 4.86 14.08 0.89
CA ILE A 105 5.38 14.49 2.20
C ILE A 105 4.48 14.00 3.33
N ALA A 106 3.17 14.15 3.19
CA ALA A 106 2.20 13.70 4.20
C ALA A 106 2.25 12.17 4.39
N LEU A 107 2.34 11.40 3.30
CA LEU A 107 2.46 9.95 3.34
C LEU A 107 3.78 9.50 3.98
N THR A 108 4.91 10.12 3.59
CA THR A 108 6.21 9.84 4.21
C THR A 108 6.19 10.15 5.71
N THR A 109 5.56 11.25 6.11
CA THR A 109 5.45 11.65 7.52
C THR A 109 4.58 10.66 8.30
N ALA A 110 3.44 10.25 7.75
CA ALA A 110 2.54 9.28 8.37
C ALA A 110 3.23 7.92 8.56
N LEU A 111 3.87 7.39 7.51
CA LEU A 111 4.62 6.13 7.60
C LEU A 111 5.79 6.22 8.57
N SER A 112 6.57 7.31 8.53
CA SER A 112 7.69 7.50 9.46
C SER A 112 7.22 7.55 10.92
N SER A 113 6.13 8.27 11.19
CA SER A 113 5.55 8.36 12.54
C SER A 113 5.05 7.00 13.01
N ALA A 114 4.31 6.30 12.16
CA ALA A 114 3.76 4.98 12.48
C ALA A 114 4.88 3.96 12.77
N VAL A 115 5.98 4.02 12.00
CA VAL A 115 7.15 3.18 12.22
C VAL A 115 7.86 3.50 13.55
N LEU A 116 8.08 4.78 13.83
CA LEU A 116 8.80 5.23 15.03
C LEU A 116 8.01 5.06 16.33
N ILE A 117 6.67 5.12 16.25
CA ILE A 117 5.78 5.08 17.42
C ILE A 117 5.20 3.69 17.62
N ASP A 118 4.59 3.11 16.58
CA ASP A 118 3.78 1.89 16.72
C ASP A 118 4.57 0.62 16.41
N LEU A 119 5.47 0.67 15.43
CA LEU A 119 6.18 -0.52 14.95
C LEU A 119 7.55 -0.72 15.61
N LYS A 120 8.16 0.32 16.19
CA LYS A 120 9.54 0.31 16.71
C LYS A 120 9.93 -0.93 17.53
N LEU A 121 9.04 -1.42 18.39
CA LEU A 121 9.34 -2.57 19.27
C LEU A 121 9.37 -3.91 18.54
N GLN A 122 8.82 -4.00 17.32
CA GLN A 122 8.66 -5.25 16.57
C GLN A 122 9.86 -5.58 15.65
N TYR A 123 10.78 -4.64 15.43
CA TYR A 123 11.78 -4.73 14.36
C TYR A 123 13.21 -4.37 14.79
N VAL A 124 13.57 -4.64 16.05
CA VAL A 124 14.87 -4.37 16.71
C VAL A 124 16.04 -4.02 15.76
N ASP A 125 16.47 -4.95 14.90
CA ASP A 125 17.60 -4.78 13.97
C ASP A 125 17.21 -4.82 12.46
N GLU A 126 15.91 -4.76 12.15
CA GLU A 126 15.39 -4.90 10.78
C GLU A 126 15.00 -3.54 10.17
N SER A 127 15.13 -3.43 8.85
CA SER A 127 14.67 -2.26 8.09
C SER A 127 13.16 -2.31 7.90
N VAL A 128 12.42 -1.45 8.60
CA VAL A 128 10.95 -1.37 8.53
C VAL A 128 10.48 -0.43 7.43
N LEU A 129 11.18 0.69 7.24
CA LEU A 129 10.82 1.74 6.28
C LEU A 129 12.03 2.03 5.40
N ARG A 130 11.83 1.95 4.08
CA ARG A 130 12.80 2.40 3.10
C ARG A 130 12.20 3.52 2.26
N ILE A 131 12.99 4.56 2.04
CA ILE A 131 12.67 5.67 1.15
C ILE A 131 13.73 5.68 0.06
N ASP A 132 13.33 5.39 -1.17
CA ASP A 132 14.21 5.37 -2.33
C ASP A 132 13.99 6.65 -3.15
N PHE A 133 15.04 7.46 -3.29
CA PHE A 133 15.08 8.55 -4.26
C PHE A 133 15.74 8.05 -5.56
N ASP A 134 15.50 8.75 -6.66
CA ASP A 134 16.24 8.57 -7.91
C ASP A 134 17.49 9.45 -7.94
#